data_AF-A0A3C0HIL2-F1
#
_entry.id   AF-A0A3C0HIL2-F1
#
_cell.length_a   1.000
_cell.length_b   1.000
_cell.length_c   1.000
_cell.angle_alpha   90.00
_cell.angle_beta   90.00
_cell.angle_gamma   90.00
#
_symmetry.space_group_name_H-M   'P 1'
#
loop_
_entity.id
_entity.type
_entity.pdbx_description
1 polymer ?
#
loop_
_entity_poly.entity_id
_entity_poly.type
_entity_poly.pdbx_seq_one_letter_code
_entity_poly.pdbx_strand_id
1 'polypeptide(L)'
;MPDRPSKRYLDGVAQGRWTQDAGQLAALVEMDRVALALLERQRAGFLKKLGFRLAGHTGVRGLYLWGGVGRGKTMLCDLLLEATAELKPTRLHYHRFMHDVHARMKALADTSDTLSVVAAQYAALSPLLVLSEFFVNDIAAP
;
A
#
# COMPACT_ATOMS: atom_id res chain seq x y z
N MET A 1 20.12 -3.44 7.52
CA MET A 1 19.21 -2.64 6.68
C MET A 1 17.81 -3.24 6.78
N PRO A 2 16.73 -2.45 6.78
CA PRO A 2 15.37 -3.00 6.69
C PRO A 2 15.28 -3.90 5.45
N ASP A 3 14.50 -4.97 5.57
CA ASP A 3 14.42 -5.99 4.55
C ASP A 3 13.52 -5.51 3.41
N ARG A 4 14.15 -4.88 2.40
CA ARG A 4 13.49 -4.19 1.30
C ARG A 4 12.83 -5.18 0.33
N PRO A 5 11.68 -4.83 -0.29
CA PRO A 5 11.08 -5.65 -1.35
C PRO A 5 12.07 -6.08 -2.43
N SER A 6 12.92 -5.15 -2.91
CA SER A 6 13.93 -5.45 -3.94
C SER A 6 14.96 -6.48 -3.49
N LYS A 7 15.38 -6.45 -2.22
CA LYS A 7 16.33 -7.42 -1.68
C LYS A 7 15.73 -8.82 -1.66
N ARG A 8 14.51 -8.97 -1.13
CA ARG A 8 13.81 -10.25 -1.09
C ARG A 8 13.59 -10.82 -2.49
N TYR A 9 13.28 -9.95 -3.46
CA TYR A 9 13.19 -10.32 -4.87
C TYR A 9 14.51 -10.89 -5.39
N LEU A 10 15.61 -10.15 -5.24
CA LEU A 10 16.92 -10.55 -5.74
C LEU A 10 17.45 -11.82 -5.05
N ASP A 11 17.18 -11.98 -3.75
CA ASP A 11 17.51 -13.21 -3.03
C ASP A 11 16.70 -14.40 -3.59
N GLY A 12 15.43 -14.20 -3.96
CA GLY A 12 14.62 -15.20 -4.66
C GLY A 12 15.12 -15.55 -6.06
N VAL A 13 15.61 -14.57 -6.81
CA VAL A 13 16.26 -14.79 -8.12
C VAL A 13 17.56 -15.58 -7.95
N ALA A 14 18.41 -15.21 -7.00
CA ALA A 14 19.66 -15.91 -6.72
C ALA A 14 19.44 -17.37 -6.27
N GLN A 15 18.30 -17.65 -5.64
CA GLN A 15 17.87 -18.99 -5.24
C GLN A 15 17.17 -19.77 -6.37
N GLY A 16 17.03 -19.19 -7.57
CA GLY A 16 16.35 -19.82 -8.70
C GLY A 16 14.83 -19.92 -8.55
N ARG A 17 14.22 -19.20 -7.59
CA ARG A 17 12.75 -19.17 -7.42
C ARG A 17 12.05 -18.38 -8.51
N TRP A 18 12.72 -17.36 -9.05
CA TRP A 18 12.18 -16.44 -10.05
C TRP A 18 13.22 -16.08 -11.11
N THR A 19 12.72 -15.74 -12.30
CA THR A 19 13.53 -15.12 -13.35
C THR A 19 13.43 -13.60 -13.23
N GLN A 20 14.57 -12.92 -13.33
CA GLN A 20 14.64 -11.48 -13.28
C GLN A 20 13.87 -10.83 -14.44
N ASP A 21 13.03 -9.84 -14.14
CA ASP A 21 12.25 -9.07 -15.12
C ASP A 21 12.46 -7.56 -14.89
N ALA A 22 12.77 -6.82 -15.98
CA ALA A 22 13.09 -5.39 -15.89
C ALA A 22 11.90 -4.53 -15.41
N GLY A 23 10.67 -4.90 -15.77
CA GLY A 23 9.47 -4.21 -15.32
C GLY A 23 9.21 -4.42 -13.83
N GLN A 24 9.47 -5.63 -13.33
CA GLN A 24 9.42 -5.93 -11.90
C GLN A 24 10.47 -5.15 -11.12
N LEU A 25 11.71 -5.06 -11.62
CA LEU A 25 12.77 -4.28 -10.98
C LEU A 25 12.43 -2.80 -10.87
N ALA A 26 11.86 -2.20 -11.93
CA ALA A 26 11.42 -0.81 -11.88
C ALA A 26 10.32 -0.59 -10.82
N ALA A 27 9.35 -1.51 -10.72
CA ALA A 27 8.33 -1.46 -9.69
C ALA A 27 8.92 -1.62 -8.27
N LEU A 28 9.93 -2.49 -8.10
CA LEU A 28 10.58 -2.74 -6.82
C LEU A 28 11.34 -1.51 -6.29
N VAL A 29 11.92 -0.67 -7.16
CA VAL A 29 12.53 0.60 -6.75
C VAL A 29 11.50 1.50 -6.07
N GLU A 30 10.31 1.61 -6.65
CA GLU A 30 9.23 2.40 -6.08
C GLU A 30 8.64 1.76 -4.81
N MET A 31 8.56 0.43 -4.75
CA MET A 31 8.15 -0.30 -3.55
C MET A 31 9.11 -0.09 -2.39
N ASP A 32 10.43 -0.10 -2.65
CA ASP A 32 11.45 0.23 -1.66
C ASP A 32 11.23 1.64 -1.12
N ARG A 33 10.97 2.63 -1.98
CA ARG A 33 10.66 4.01 -1.58
C ARG A 33 9.46 4.06 -0.64
N VAL A 34 8.37 3.37 -0.97
CA VAL A 34 7.16 3.35 -0.15
C VAL A 34 7.41 2.65 1.20
N ALA A 35 8.03 1.47 1.19
CA ALA A 35 8.31 0.71 2.39
C ALA A 35 9.18 1.53 3.36
N LEU A 36 10.30 2.08 2.88
CA LEU A 36 11.21 2.89 3.70
C LEU A 36 10.50 4.11 4.28
N ALA A 37 9.76 4.87 3.47
CA ALA A 37 9.08 6.07 3.93
C ALA A 37 8.01 5.78 5.00
N LEU A 38 7.30 4.64 4.88
CA LEU A 38 6.31 4.24 5.88
C LEU A 38 6.96 3.77 7.20
N LEU A 39 8.04 2.99 7.12
CA LEU A 39 8.78 2.52 8.30
C LEU A 39 9.44 3.68 9.04
N GLU A 40 10.05 4.62 8.31
CA GLU A 40 10.59 5.87 8.88
C GLU A 40 9.52 6.69 9.59
N ARG A 41 8.33 6.82 8.97
CA ARG A 41 7.20 7.52 9.58
C ARG A 41 6.73 6.86 10.88
N GLN A 42 6.65 5.52 10.93
CA GLN A 42 6.27 4.80 12.14
C GLN A 42 7.27 5.08 13.28
N ARG A 43 8.57 5.03 12.97
CA ARG A 43 9.66 5.33 13.92
C ARG A 43 9.60 6.78 14.39
N ALA A 44 9.44 7.74 13.48
CA ALA A 44 9.32 9.16 13.82
C ALA A 44 8.08 9.44 14.69
N GLY A 45 6.96 8.74 14.44
CA GLY A 45 5.76 8.83 15.28
C GLY A 45 5.99 8.31 16.70
N PHE A 46 6.75 7.22 16.84
CA PHE A 46 7.18 6.70 18.14
C PHE A 46 8.09 7.70 18.88
N LEU A 47 9.01 8.34 18.18
CA LEU A 47 9.92 9.37 18.73
C LEU A 47 9.18 10.67 19.10
N LYS A 48 8.24 11.14 18.27
CA LYS A 48 7.40 12.32 18.55
C LYS A 48 6.44 12.11 19.73
N LYS A 49 6.03 10.87 20.01
CA LYS A 49 5.30 10.55 21.26
C LYS A 49 6.16 10.79 22.51
N LEU A 50 7.50 10.79 22.38
CA LEU A 50 8.44 10.96 23.47
C LEU A 50 8.97 12.40 23.62
N GLY A 51 8.87 13.24 22.59
CA GLY A 51 9.28 14.64 22.66
C GLY A 51 8.92 15.43 21.40
N PHE A 52 8.20 16.53 21.60
CA PHE A 52 7.92 17.61 20.64
C PHE A 52 7.06 17.28 19.40
N ARG A 53 5.83 17.81 19.40
CA ARG A 53 4.93 17.90 18.26
C ARG A 53 5.36 19.04 17.33
N LEU A 54 6.23 18.76 16.36
CA LEU A 54 6.35 19.62 15.16
C LEU A 54 6.56 18.79 13.90
N ALA A 55 5.74 19.05 12.89
CA ALA A 55 5.95 18.94 11.43
C ALA A 55 4.64 18.52 10.76
N GLY A 56 4.20 19.33 9.79
CA GLY A 56 3.07 19.03 8.90
C GLY A 56 3.30 17.73 8.16
N HIS A 57 2.26 16.91 8.07
CA HIS A 57 2.36 15.54 7.56
C HIS A 57 1.99 15.51 6.08
N THR A 58 2.97 15.50 5.18
CA THR A 58 2.76 15.02 3.82
C THR A 58 2.63 13.50 3.85
N GLY A 59 1.56 12.94 3.31
CA GLY A 59 1.38 11.48 3.22
C GLY A 59 2.45 10.81 2.34
N VAL A 60 2.70 9.52 2.53
CA VAL A 60 3.54 8.75 1.60
C VAL A 60 2.73 8.51 0.33
N ARG A 61 3.22 8.98 -0.82
CA ARG A 61 2.58 8.69 -2.11
C ARG A 61 2.61 7.19 -2.39
N GLY A 62 1.44 6.60 -2.61
CA GLY A 62 1.27 5.18 -2.93
C GLY A 62 1.67 4.83 -4.37
N LEU A 63 1.35 3.61 -4.79
CA LEU A 63 1.69 3.05 -6.10
C LEU A 63 0.48 2.38 -6.73
N TYR A 64 0.39 2.48 -8.06
CA TYR A 64 -0.56 1.74 -8.87
C TYR A 64 0.21 0.80 -9.80
N LEU A 65 0.12 -0.51 -9.51
CA LEU A 65 0.80 -1.54 -10.29
C LEU A 65 -0.09 -2.00 -11.44
N TRP A 66 0.35 -1.75 -12.66
CA TRP A 66 -0.35 -2.13 -13.87
C TRP A 66 0.53 -2.99 -14.77
N GLY A 67 -0.09 -3.79 -15.62
CA GLY A 67 0.59 -4.69 -16.54
C GLY A 67 -0.23 -5.95 -16.84
N GLY A 68 0.19 -6.71 -17.84
CA GLY A 68 -0.50 -7.91 -18.31
C GLY A 68 -0.69 -9.01 -17.26
N VAL A 69 -1.53 -9.99 -17.61
CA VAL A 69 -1.74 -11.21 -16.80
C VAL A 69 -0.42 -11.98 -16.68
N GLY A 70 -0.18 -12.61 -15.52
CA GLY A 70 1.02 -13.42 -15.28
C GLY A 70 2.33 -12.64 -15.05
N ARG A 71 2.33 -11.31 -15.05
CA ARG A 71 3.55 -10.49 -14.88
C ARG A 71 4.07 -10.38 -13.43
N GLY A 72 3.54 -11.17 -12.50
CA GLY A 72 4.02 -11.22 -11.11
C GLY A 72 3.54 -10.11 -10.18
N LYS A 73 2.51 -9.34 -10.55
CA LYS A 73 1.96 -8.25 -9.71
C LYS A 73 1.61 -8.69 -8.29
N THR A 74 0.97 -9.85 -8.15
CA THR A 74 0.62 -10.43 -6.84
C THR A 74 1.85 -10.68 -5.99
N MET A 75 2.89 -11.32 -6.57
CA MET A 75 4.15 -11.57 -5.89
C MET A 75 4.83 -10.27 -5.44
N LEU A 76 4.83 -9.23 -6.29
CA LEU A 76 5.36 -7.92 -5.89
C LEU A 76 4.60 -7.31 -4.70
N CYS A 77 3.27 -7.41 -4.68
CA CYS A 77 2.46 -6.99 -3.53
C CYS A 77 2.81 -7.78 -2.27
N ASP A 78 3.02 -9.09 -2.38
CA ASP A 78 3.39 -9.96 -1.25
C ASP A 78 4.74 -9.54 -0.67
N LEU A 79 5.74 -9.25 -1.52
CA LEU A 79 7.04 -8.73 -1.09
C LEU A 79 6.93 -7.40 -0.34
N LEU A 80 6.05 -6.49 -0.76
CA LEU A 80 5.80 -5.24 -0.06
C LEU A 80 5.16 -5.48 1.31
N LEU A 81 4.17 -6.37 1.39
CA LEU A 81 3.49 -6.72 2.65
C LEU A 81 4.47 -7.36 3.64
N GLU A 82 5.33 -8.27 3.18
CA GLU A 82 6.36 -8.90 3.99
C GLU A 82 7.38 -7.88 4.53
N ALA A 83 7.89 -7.01 3.64
CA ALA A 83 8.85 -5.96 4.00
C ALA A 83 8.29 -4.93 4.99
N THR A 84 6.97 -4.81 5.07
CA THR A 84 6.27 -3.85 5.92
C THR A 84 5.44 -4.50 7.02
N ALA A 85 5.70 -5.78 7.35
CA ALA A 85 4.90 -6.53 8.31
C ALA A 85 4.77 -5.87 9.69
N GLU A 86 5.81 -5.14 10.15
CA GLU A 86 5.78 -4.38 11.42
C GLU A 86 4.76 -3.24 11.45
N LEU A 87 4.32 -2.79 10.27
CA LEU A 87 3.26 -1.81 10.11
C LEU A 87 1.85 -2.41 10.25
N LYS A 88 1.72 -3.74 10.26
CA LYS A 88 0.44 -4.46 10.19
C LYS A 88 -0.40 -4.00 8.97
N PRO A 89 0.15 -4.13 7.75
CA PRO A 89 -0.56 -3.71 6.55
C PRO A 89 -1.83 -4.52 6.35
N THR A 90 -2.83 -3.91 5.73
CA THR A 90 -4.10 -4.58 5.41
C THR A 90 -4.19 -4.81 3.91
N ARG A 91 -4.53 -6.04 3.52
CA ARG A 91 -4.85 -6.39 2.13
C ARG A 91 -6.33 -6.60 1.98
N LEU A 92 -6.95 -5.97 0.97
CA LEU A 92 -8.37 -6.15 0.64
C LEU A 92 -8.53 -6.38 -0.86
N HIS A 93 -9.48 -7.24 -1.23
CA HIS A 93 -9.98 -7.26 -2.61
C HIS A 93 -10.74 -5.97 -2.88
N TYR A 94 -10.51 -5.38 -4.06
CA TYR A 94 -11.07 -4.08 -4.41
C TYR A 94 -12.60 -4.01 -4.26
N HIS A 95 -13.33 -5.00 -4.79
CA HIS A 95 -14.80 -5.01 -4.69
C HIS A 95 -15.31 -5.05 -3.25
N ARG A 96 -14.62 -5.78 -2.37
CA ARG A 96 -14.97 -5.85 -0.94
C ARG A 96 -14.69 -4.52 -0.24
N PHE A 97 -13.57 -3.89 -0.58
CA PHE A 97 -13.22 -2.56 -0.08
C PHE A 97 -14.30 -1.54 -0.49
N MET A 98 -14.68 -1.48 -1.77
CA MET A 98 -15.69 -0.53 -2.23
C MET A 98 -17.07 -0.78 -1.61
N HIS A 99 -17.46 -2.05 -1.41
CA HIS A 99 -18.70 -2.37 -0.72
C HIS A 99 -18.70 -1.85 0.73
N ASP A 100 -17.61 -2.05 1.47
CA ASP A 100 -17.45 -1.55 2.85
C ASP A 100 -17.42 -0.01 2.89
N VAL A 101 -16.72 0.65 1.96
CA VAL A 101 -16.74 2.11 1.81
C VAL A 101 -18.17 2.63 1.64
N HIS A 102 -18.93 2.08 0.69
CA HIS A 102 -20.31 2.53 0.46
C HIS A 102 -21.23 2.26 1.67
N ALA A 103 -21.09 1.11 2.34
CA ALA A 103 -21.87 0.79 3.53
C ALA A 103 -21.60 1.79 4.67
N ARG A 104 -20.33 2.12 4.91
CA ARG A 104 -19.94 3.12 5.93
C ARG A 104 -20.43 4.51 5.58
N MET A 105 -20.30 4.93 4.31
CA MET A 105 -20.81 6.23 3.86
C MET A 105 -22.32 6.36 4.09
N LYS A 106 -23.11 5.30 3.79
CA LYS A 106 -24.56 5.28 4.03
C LYS A 106 -24.95 5.31 5.51
N ALA A 107 -24.09 4.80 6.39
CA ALA A 107 -24.33 4.78 7.84
C ALA A 107 -24.01 6.13 8.52
N LEU A 108 -23.30 7.02 7.82
CA LEU A 108 -23.07 8.39 8.27
C LEU A 108 -24.29 9.24 7.92
N ALA A 109 -24.67 10.17 8.81
CA ALA A 109 -25.67 11.18 8.49
C ALA A 109 -25.23 12.04 7.30
N ASP A 110 -26.15 12.78 6.66
CA ASP A 110 -25.90 13.71 5.54
C ASP A 110 -24.95 14.86 5.95
N THR A 111 -23.69 14.50 6.15
CA THR A 111 -22.59 15.39 6.48
C THR A 111 -21.83 15.66 5.21
N SER A 112 -21.35 16.89 5.04
CA SER A 112 -20.78 17.37 3.77
C SER A 112 -19.44 16.76 3.33
N ASP A 113 -18.96 15.67 3.97
CA ASP A 113 -17.79 14.92 3.49
C ASP A 113 -17.70 13.51 4.12
N THR A 114 -18.70 12.66 3.86
CA THR A 114 -18.72 11.28 4.36
C THR A 114 -17.52 10.46 3.88
N LEU A 115 -16.97 10.77 2.70
CA LEU A 115 -15.81 10.07 2.15
C LEU A 115 -14.54 10.34 2.96
N SER A 116 -14.25 11.59 3.33
CA SER A 116 -13.10 11.91 4.19
C SER A 116 -13.19 11.25 5.56
N VAL A 117 -14.40 11.14 6.13
CA VAL A 117 -14.61 10.41 7.39
C VAL A 117 -14.25 8.93 7.22
N VAL A 118 -14.73 8.28 6.16
CA VAL A 118 -14.41 6.86 5.88
C VAL A 118 -12.92 6.68 5.59
N ALA A 119 -12.29 7.58 4.84
CA ALA A 119 -10.86 7.55 4.58
C ALA A 119 -10.03 7.66 5.88
N ALA A 120 -10.43 8.52 6.80
CA ALA A 120 -9.81 8.63 8.12
C ALA A 120 -9.97 7.34 8.95
N GLN A 121 -11.12 6.67 8.87
CA GLN A 121 -11.33 5.37 9.52
C GLN A 121 -10.35 4.31 8.98
N TYR A 122 -10.17 4.22 7.66
CA TYR A 122 -9.19 3.29 7.08
C TYR A 122 -7.75 3.65 7.47
N ALA A 123 -7.39 4.93 7.44
CA ALA A 123 -6.07 5.40 7.82
C ALA A 123 -5.74 5.11 9.30
N ALA A 124 -6.76 5.07 10.17
CA ALA A 124 -6.59 4.68 11.57
C ALA A 124 -6.42 3.16 11.76
N LEU A 125 -7.02 2.35 10.88
CA LEU A 125 -6.94 0.89 10.93
C LEU A 125 -5.62 0.35 10.38
N SER A 126 -5.13 0.94 9.29
CA SER A 126 -3.93 0.46 8.63
C SER A 126 -3.06 1.59 8.07
N PRO A 127 -1.76 1.61 8.40
CA PRO A 127 -0.82 2.56 7.81
C PRO A 127 -0.48 2.23 6.34
N LEU A 128 -0.79 1.03 5.87
CA LEU A 128 -0.65 0.61 4.48
C LEU A 128 -1.81 -0.28 4.06
N LEU A 129 -2.63 0.23 3.15
CA LEU A 129 -3.70 -0.52 2.49
C LEU A 129 -3.22 -1.01 1.12
N VAL A 130 -3.26 -2.31 0.88
CA VAL A 130 -3.00 -2.94 -0.42
C VAL A 130 -4.31 -3.45 -1.00
N LEU A 131 -4.75 -2.83 -2.09
CA LEU A 131 -5.95 -3.25 -2.83
C LEU A 131 -5.55 -4.25 -3.92
N SER A 132 -5.97 -5.50 -3.79
CA SER A 132 -5.77 -6.54 -4.81
C SER A 132 -6.94 -6.61 -5.78
N GLU A 133 -6.67 -7.14 -6.98
CA GLU A 133 -7.68 -7.38 -8.03
C GLU A 133 -8.44 -6.11 -8.42
N PHE A 134 -7.72 -5.01 -8.51
CA PHE A 134 -8.24 -3.78 -9.08
C PHE A 134 -8.22 -3.91 -10.61
N PHE A 135 -9.37 -4.24 -11.19
CA PHE A 135 -9.59 -4.21 -12.63
C PHE A 135 -10.46 -3.00 -12.96
N VAL A 136 -9.92 -2.06 -13.72
CA VAL A 136 -10.73 -1.02 -14.35
C VAL A 136 -11.37 -1.68 -15.57
N ASN A 137 -12.61 -2.15 -15.43
CA ASN A 137 -13.47 -2.38 -16.57
C ASN A 137 -14.03 -1.02 -16.95
N ASP A 138 -13.56 -0.47 -18.08
CA ASP A 138 -14.00 0.77 -18.73
C ASP A 138 -14.40 1.95 -17.83
N ILE A 139 -13.61 3.03 -17.92
CA ILE A 139 -14.15 4.38 -17.80
C ILE A 139 -15.24 4.46 -18.86
N ALA A 140 -16.48 4.74 -18.47
CA ALA A 140 -17.59 4.95 -19.39
C ALA A 140 -17.09 5.67 -20.66
N ALA A 141 -17.16 4.96 -21.80
CA ALA A 141 -17.00 5.61 -23.09
C ALA A 141 -18.08 6.71 -23.20
N PRO A 142 -17.73 7.87 -23.77
CA PRO A 142 -18.58 9.06 -23.76
C PRO A 142 -19.97 8.86 -24.37
#